data_AF-K1TCA8-F1
#
_entry.id   AF-K1TCA8-F1
#
_cell.length_a   1.000
_cell.length_b   1.000
_cell.length_c   1.000
_cell.angle_alpha   90.00
_cell.angle_beta   90.00
_cell.angle_gamma   90.00
#
_symmetry.space_group_name_H-M   'P 1'
#
loop_
_entity.id
_entity.type
_entity.pdbx_description
1 polymer ?
#
loop_
_entity_poly.entity_id
_entity_poly.type
_entity_poly.pdbx_seq_one_letter_code
_entity_poly.pdbx_strand_id
1 'polypeptide(L)'
;MAAARRSFLIKQRLLNVKYDAFVKQYGAITSKANRIAFRDDSDYPLLCSLEEVNEDGEVKKADMFYKQTIKAKTVIDRVETAVEALNVSVNEFGYVNLAYML
;
A
#
# COMPACT_ATOMS: atom_id res chain seq x y z
N MET A 1 2.43 -18.93 4.63
CA MET A 1 2.44 -18.32 3.27
C MET A 1 1.06 -18.30 2.59
N ALA A 2 0.33 -19.42 2.46
CA ALA A 2 -0.96 -19.45 1.74
C ALA A 2 -2.08 -18.59 2.37
N ALA A 3 -2.20 -18.56 3.70
CA ALA A 3 -3.24 -17.79 4.38
C ALA A 3 -3.10 -16.26 4.19
N ALA A 4 -1.88 -15.74 4.26
CA ALA A 4 -1.59 -14.32 4.04
C ALA A 4 -1.94 -13.89 2.59
N ARG A 5 -1.57 -14.72 1.60
CA ARG A 5 -1.94 -14.48 0.20
C ARG A 5 -3.45 -14.50 -0.02
N ARG A 6 -4.17 -15.42 0.65
CA ARG A 6 -5.64 -15.48 0.60
C ARG A 6 -6.27 -14.23 1.21
N SER A 7 -5.80 -13.78 2.37
CA SER A 7 -6.28 -12.54 3.00
C SER A 7 -6.04 -11.32 2.13
N PHE A 8 -4.90 -11.24 1.45
CA PHE A 8 -4.60 -10.15 0.51
C PHE A 8 -5.61 -10.11 -0.64
N LEU A 9 -5.86 -11.26 -1.30
CA LEU A 9 -6.80 -11.34 -2.42
C LEU A 9 -8.23 -10.97 -2.01
N ILE A 10 -8.67 -11.36 -0.80
CA ILE A 10 -9.98 -10.98 -0.27
C ILE A 10 -10.07 -9.46 -0.09
N LYS A 11 -9.06 -8.82 0.49
CA LYS A 11 -9.02 -7.36 0.66
C LYS A 11 -8.95 -6.62 -0.68
N GLN A 12 -8.16 -7.10 -1.64
CA GLN A 12 -8.08 -6.53 -2.98
C GLN A 12 -9.42 -6.64 -3.74
N ARG A 13 -10.14 -7.75 -3.58
CA ARG A 13 -11.49 -7.91 -4.14
C ARG A 13 -12.48 -6.94 -3.50
N LEU A 14 -12.43 -6.80 -2.18
CA LEU A 14 -13.28 -5.84 -1.46
C LEU A 14 -13.02 -4.41 -1.91
N LEU A 15 -11.75 -4.03 -2.06
CA LEU A 15 -11.35 -2.72 -2.58
C LEU A 15 -11.92 -2.48 -3.99
N ASN A 16 -11.78 -3.45 -4.91
CA ASN A 16 -12.36 -3.35 -6.25
C ASN A 16 -13.87 -3.13 -6.20
N VAL A 17 -14.61 -3.95 -5.44
CA VAL A 17 -16.07 -3.84 -5.34
C VAL A 17 -16.50 -2.47 -4.79
N LYS A 18 -15.81 -1.96 -3.76
CA LYS A 18 -16.14 -0.66 -3.15
C LYS A 18 -15.84 0.49 -4.10
N TYR A 19 -14.68 0.46 -4.76
CA TYR A 19 -14.30 1.46 -5.74
C TYR A 19 -15.24 1.47 -6.95
N ASP A 20 -15.54 0.30 -7.54
CA ASP A 20 -16.39 0.20 -8.73
C ASP A 20 -17.81 0.70 -8.45
N ALA A 21 -18.34 0.41 -7.26
CA ALA A 21 -19.63 0.95 -6.82
C ALA A 21 -19.60 2.48 -6.66
N PHE A 22 -18.53 3.03 -6.07
CA PHE A 22 -18.35 4.47 -5.92
C PHE A 22 -18.25 5.16 -7.27
N VAL A 23 -17.36 4.71 -8.16
CA VAL A 23 -17.14 5.33 -9.47
C VAL A 23 -18.38 5.25 -10.36
N LYS A 24 -19.14 4.15 -10.29
CA LYS A 24 -20.41 4.01 -11.01
C LYS A 24 -21.43 5.08 -10.60
N GLN A 25 -21.44 5.49 -9.34
CA GLN A 25 -22.41 6.44 -8.80
C GLN A 25 -21.94 7.89 -8.87
N TYR A 26 -20.65 8.15 -8.62
CA TYR A 26 -20.11 9.50 -8.40
C TYR A 26 -18.98 9.88 -9.38
N GLY A 27 -18.59 8.98 -10.29
CA GLY A 27 -17.45 9.18 -11.18
C GLY A 27 -16.09 9.04 -10.46
N ALA A 28 -15.02 9.45 -11.15
CA ALA A 28 -13.65 9.37 -10.62
C ALA A 28 -13.50 10.16 -9.30
N ILE A 29 -12.77 9.59 -8.34
CA ILE A 29 -12.40 10.22 -7.06
C ILE A 29 -11.71 11.56 -7.30
N THR A 30 -10.82 11.62 -8.29
CA THR A 30 -10.06 12.81 -8.68
C THR A 30 -10.86 13.84 -9.47
N SER A 31 -12.13 13.57 -9.78
CA SER A 31 -13.00 14.51 -10.49
C SER A 31 -13.21 15.81 -9.70
N LYS A 32 -13.48 16.92 -10.41
CA LYS A 32 -13.68 18.24 -9.79
C LYS A 32 -14.80 18.23 -8.74
N ALA A 33 -15.89 17.50 -8.98
CA ALA A 33 -17.02 17.42 -8.06
C ALA A 33 -16.62 16.73 -6.75
N ASN A 34 -15.96 15.57 -6.85
CA ASN A 34 -15.50 14.82 -5.68
C ASN A 34 -14.40 15.56 -4.92
N ARG A 35 -13.48 16.25 -5.62
CA ARG A 35 -12.48 17.12 -4.98
C ARG A 35 -13.12 18.23 -4.12
N ILE A 36 -14.22 18.81 -4.57
CA ILE A 36 -14.93 19.84 -3.79
C ILE A 36 -15.64 19.19 -2.59
N ALA A 37 -16.25 18.02 -2.79
CA ALA A 37 -16.94 17.29 -1.73
C ALA A 37 -15.99 16.85 -0.59
N PHE A 38 -14.76 16.45 -0.93
CA PHE A 38 -13.75 16.00 0.02
C PHE A 38 -12.72 17.07 0.43
N ARG A 39 -12.98 18.36 0.12
CA ARG A 39 -11.99 19.43 0.30
C ARG A 39 -11.48 19.58 1.75
N ASP A 40 -12.32 19.24 2.72
CA ASP A 40 -12.08 19.37 4.16
C ASP A 40 -11.67 18.02 4.80
N ASP A 41 -11.51 16.97 3.99
CA ASP A 41 -11.13 15.62 4.42
C ASP A 41 -9.61 15.44 4.32
N SER A 42 -8.97 15.15 5.45
CA SER A 42 -7.52 14.93 5.52
C SER A 42 -7.06 13.68 4.77
N ASP A 43 -7.95 12.71 4.56
CA ASP A 43 -7.65 11.43 3.91
C ASP A 43 -7.87 11.50 2.39
N TYR A 44 -8.43 12.59 1.87
CA TYR A 44 -8.66 12.76 0.43
C TYR A 44 -7.42 12.54 -0.45
N PRO A 45 -6.20 13.01 -0.10
CA PRO A 45 -5.00 12.72 -0.88
C PRO A 45 -4.69 11.21 -0.99
N LEU A 46 -4.98 10.44 0.05
CA LEU A 46 -4.83 8.98 0.02
C LEU A 46 -5.86 8.35 -0.91
N LEU A 47 -7.11 8.81 -0.90
CA LEU A 47 -8.13 8.34 -1.84
C LEU A 47 -7.73 8.64 -3.30
N CYS A 48 -7.11 9.79 -3.56
CA CYS A 48 -6.58 10.12 -4.89
C CYS A 48 -5.53 9.11 -5.37
N SER A 49 -4.76 8.49 -4.47
CA SER A 49 -3.74 7.49 -4.83
C SER A 49 -4.31 6.19 -5.41
N LEU A 50 -5.63 6.00 -5.33
CA LEU A 50 -6.34 4.90 -5.99
C LEU A 50 -6.45 5.10 -7.51
N GLU A 51 -6.19 6.32 -8.00
CA GLU A 51 -6.36 6.72 -9.38
C GLU A 51 -5.06 7.26 -9.98
N GLU A 52 -4.74 6.80 -11.18
CA GLU A 52 -3.68 7.33 -12.03
C GLU A 52 -4.34 8.19 -13.12
N VAL A 53 -4.01 9.48 -13.15
CA VAL A 53 -4.53 10.43 -14.14
C VAL A 53 -3.42 10.74 -15.13
N ASN A 54 -3.64 10.50 -16.42
CA ASN A 54 -2.67 10.84 -17.46
C ASN A 54 -2.80 12.31 -17.90
N GLU A 55 -1.91 12.74 -18.80
CA GLU A 55 -1.88 14.11 -19.31
C GLU A 55 -3.17 14.52 -20.04
N ASP A 56 -3.86 13.55 -20.65
CA ASP A 56 -5.14 13.73 -21.35
C ASP A 56 -6.35 13.77 -20.39
N GLY A 57 -6.14 13.55 -19.08
CA GLY A 57 -7.19 13.51 -18.08
C GLY A 57 -7.96 12.19 -18.01
N GLU A 58 -7.51 11.14 -18.69
CA GLU A 58 -8.01 9.79 -18.50
C GLU A 58 -7.63 9.25 -17.12
N VAL A 59 -8.59 8.63 -16.46
CA VAL A 59 -8.43 8.07 -15.11
C VAL A 59 -8.37 6.55 -15.17
N LYS A 60 -7.32 5.98 -14.59
CA LYS A 60 -7.11 4.52 -14.49
C LYS A 60 -6.95 4.10 -13.04
N LYS A 61 -7.36 2.87 -12.73
CA LYS A 61 -7.12 2.26 -11.40
C LYS A 61 -5.62 2.09 -11.18
N ALA A 62 -5.14 2.47 -10.00
CA ALA A 62 -3.76 2.25 -9.59
C ALA A 62 -3.40 0.76 -9.48
N ASP A 63 -2.10 0.47 -9.47
CA ASP A 63 -1.54 -0.89 -9.40
C ASP A 63 -2.10 -1.76 -8.25
N MET A 64 -2.49 -1.16 -7.12
CA MET A 64 -2.96 -1.90 -5.94
C MET A 64 -4.25 -2.70 -6.17
N PHE A 65 -5.03 -2.35 -7.20
CA PHE A 65 -6.21 -3.10 -7.59
C PHE A 65 -5.89 -4.45 -8.23
N TYR A 66 -4.67 -4.63 -8.73
CA TYR A 66 -4.26 -5.79 -9.52
C TYR A 66 -3.12 -6.59 -8.88
N LYS A 67 -2.19 -5.91 -8.22
CA LYS A 67 -1.00 -6.55 -7.64
C LYS A 67 -0.68 -6.00 -6.25
N GLN A 68 0.11 -6.77 -5.50
CA GLN A 68 0.66 -6.32 -4.23
C GLN A 68 1.75 -5.27 -4.50
N THR A 69 1.52 -4.02 -4.08
CA THR A 69 2.44 -2.89 -4.34
C THR A 69 3.51 -2.73 -3.27
N ILE A 70 3.23 -3.19 -2.04
CA ILE A 70 4.18 -3.14 -0.93
C ILE A 70 4.55 -4.58 -0.56
N LYS A 71 5.83 -4.94 -0.71
CA LYS A 71 6.35 -6.18 -0.13
C LYS A 71 6.29 -6.01 1.39
N ALA A 72 5.70 -7.00 2.07
CA ALA A 72 5.82 -7.06 3.52
C ALA A 72 7.31 -7.01 3.87
N LYS A 73 7.68 -6.18 4.84
CA LYS A 73 9.04 -6.13 5.35
C LYS A 73 9.40 -7.56 5.78
N THR A 74 10.36 -8.16 5.09
CA THR A 74 10.88 -9.47 5.50
C THR A 74 11.67 -9.21 6.78
N VAL A 75 11.09 -9.57 7.92
CA VAL A 75 11.85 -9.61 9.17
C VAL A 75 12.87 -10.73 8.98
N ILE A 76 14.15 -10.39 9.06
CA ILE A 76 15.21 -11.38 9.00
C ILE A 76 15.22 -12.06 10.37
N ASP A 77 14.69 -13.28 10.40
CA ASP A 77 14.51 -14.09 11.61
C ASP A 77 15.73 -14.95 11.95
N ARG A 78 16.59 -15.21 10.97
CA ARG A 78 17.85 -15.93 11.15
C ARG A 78 18.92 -15.43 10.19
N VAL A 79 20.15 -15.39 10.69
CA VAL A 79 21.38 -15.19 9.93
C VAL A 79 22.41 -16.24 10.34
N GLU A 80 23.41 -16.50 9.51
CA GLU A 80 24.41 -17.54 9.77
C GLU A 80 25.65 -16.99 10.46
N THR A 81 25.89 -15.68 10.36
CA THR A 81 27.08 -15.03 10.92
C THR A 81 26.75 -13.82 11.79
N ALA A 82 27.62 -13.53 12.75
CA ALA A 82 27.51 -12.33 13.59
C ALA A 82 27.62 -11.01 12.79
N VAL A 83 28.35 -11.04 11.66
CA VAL A 83 28.49 -9.88 10.76
C VAL A 83 27.17 -9.58 10.05
N GLU A 84 26.46 -10.62 9.61
CA GLU A 84 25.11 -10.45 9.05
C GLU A 84 24.14 -9.92 10.10
N ALA A 85 24.17 -10.45 11.33
CA ALA A 85 23.32 -9.97 12.43
C ALA A 85 23.54 -8.48 12.70
N LEU A 86 24.81 -8.06 12.71
CA LEU A 86 25.21 -6.66 12.90
C LEU A 86 24.66 -5.77 11.79
N ASN A 87 24.85 -6.17 10.53
CA ASN A 87 24.36 -5.42 9.37
C ASN A 87 22.84 -5.27 9.39
N VAL A 88 22.12 -6.34 9.74
CA VAL A 88 20.66 -6.29 9.86
C VAL A 88 20.24 -5.37 10.99
N SER A 89 20.86 -5.46 12.17
CA SER A 89 20.55 -4.59 13.31
C SER A 89 20.71 -3.11 12.97
N VAL A 90 21.83 -2.73 12.35
CA VAL A 90 22.08 -1.32 12.01
C VAL A 90 21.10 -0.82 10.95
N ASN A 91 20.76 -1.64 9.94
CA ASN A 91 19.76 -1.28 8.94
C ASN A 91 18.34 -1.18 9.52
N GLU A 92 18.01 -2.01 10.51
CA GLU A 92 16.68 -2.07 11.09
C GLU A 92 16.42 -0.98 12.14
N PHE A 93 17.42 -0.69 12.98
CA PHE A 93 17.27 0.19 14.15
C PHE A 93 18.11 1.48 14.07
N GLY A 94 19.05 1.59 13.12
CA GLY A 94 19.99 2.70 13.05
C GLY A 94 21.12 2.65 14.09
N TYR A 95 21.20 1.59 14.90
CA TYR A 95 22.26 1.35 15.90
C TYR A 95 22.45 -0.15 16.16
N VAL A 96 23.48 -0.50 16.94
CA VAL A 96 23.76 -1.90 17.33
C VAL A 96 22.82 -2.32 18.46
N ASN A 97 21.85 -3.17 18.13
CA ASN A 97 20.86 -3.73 19.04
C ASN A 97 21.23 -5.18 19.38
N LEU A 98 22.01 -5.37 20.45
CA LEU A 98 22.51 -6.68 20.87
C LEU A 98 21.38 -7.67 21.22
N ALA A 99 20.26 -7.19 21.78
CA ALA A 99 19.13 -8.05 22.13
C ALA A 99 18.40 -8.59 20.89
N TYR A 100 18.51 -7.91 19.75
CA TYR A 100 17.97 -8.37 18.47
C TYR A 100 18.94 -9.32 17.72
N MET A 101 20.24 -9.18 17.96
CA MET A 101 21.28 -9.99 17.29
C MET A 101 21.47 -11.39 17.92
N LEU A 102 20.96 -11.62 19.13
CA LEU A 102 21.06 -12.87 19.89
C LEU A 102 19.80 -13.73 19.70
#